data_AF-A0AAF0EGW6-F1
#
_entry.id   AF-A0AAF0EGW6-F1
#
_cell.length_a   1.000
_cell.length_b   1.000
_cell.length_c   1.000
_cell.angle_alpha   90.00
_cell.angle_beta   90.00
_cell.angle_gamma   90.00
#
_symmetry.space_group_name_H-M   'P 1'
#
loop_
_entity.id
_entity.type
_entity.pdbx_description
1 polymer ?
#
loop_
_entity_poly.entity_id
_entity_poly.type
_entity_poly.pdbx_seq_one_letter_code
_entity_poly.pdbx_strand_id
1 'polypeptide(L)'
;MWTELNVLFQLAPFSYTERVKPGKESELSGCASLVQQALLPALRLELLPKSSIDVHITVLDSDTSSLGLVALGVSAASTALAQAGIEMLGLVMGSSAVCTDMELTKERSRHSTRARRV
;
A
#
# COMPACT_ATOMS: atom_id res chain seq x y z
N MET A 1 -25.38 -11.69 -10.46
CA MET A 1 -24.55 -12.08 -9.29
C MET A 1 -23.26 -11.32 -9.42
N TRP A 2 -22.97 -10.45 -8.47
CA TRP A 2 -21.77 -9.62 -8.50
C TRP A 2 -20.62 -10.39 -7.85
N THR A 3 -19.45 -10.32 -8.46
CA THR A 3 -18.20 -10.85 -7.89
C THR A 3 -17.74 -9.89 -6.80
N GLU A 4 -17.42 -10.41 -5.63
CA GLU A 4 -16.97 -9.60 -4.49
C GLU A 4 -15.44 -9.60 -4.43
N LEU A 5 -14.85 -8.40 -4.29
CA LEU A 5 -13.42 -8.21 -4.06
C LEU A 5 -13.24 -7.76 -2.63
N ASN A 6 -12.69 -8.61 -1.77
CA ASN A 6 -12.38 -8.24 -0.39
C ASN A 6 -10.89 -7.90 -0.28
N VAL A 7 -10.57 -6.77 0.34
CA VAL A 7 -9.19 -6.37 0.60
C VAL A 7 -9.00 -6.22 2.09
N LEU A 8 -7.99 -6.87 2.63
CA LEU A 8 -7.58 -6.76 4.01
C LEU A 8 -6.16 -6.20 4.06
N PHE A 9 -6.02 -5.05 4.73
CA PHE A 9 -4.76 -4.34 4.86
C PHE A 9 -4.36 -4.29 6.33
N GLN A 10 -3.28 -4.97 6.68
CA GLN A 10 -2.82 -5.15 8.05
C GLN A 10 -1.37 -4.71 8.22
N LEU A 11 -1.07 -4.09 9.35
CA LEU A 11 0.28 -3.80 9.80
C LEU A 11 0.77 -4.95 10.70
N ALA A 12 1.95 -5.50 10.42
CA ALA A 12 2.59 -6.39 11.39
C ALA A 12 2.92 -5.61 12.67
N PRO A 13 2.90 -6.26 13.85
CA PRO A 13 3.07 -5.56 15.14
C PRO A 13 4.43 -4.89 15.30
N PHE A 14 5.41 -5.24 14.48
CA PHE A 14 6.78 -4.70 14.50
C PHE A 14 7.06 -3.73 13.35
N SER A 15 6.09 -3.41 12.49
CA SER A 15 6.32 -2.59 11.29
C SER A 15 6.50 -1.11 11.59
N TYR A 16 6.00 -0.65 12.74
CA TYR A 16 6.10 0.75 13.20
C TYR A 16 7.07 0.88 14.38
N THR A 17 7.57 2.10 14.59
CA THR A 17 8.41 2.46 15.74
C THR A 17 7.73 2.12 17.07
N GLU A 18 6.41 2.33 17.15
CA GLU A 18 5.60 1.88 18.28
C GLU A 18 4.88 0.57 17.93
N ARG A 19 4.94 -0.38 18.87
CA ARG A 19 4.35 -1.70 18.69
C ARG A 19 2.83 -1.60 18.61
N VAL A 20 2.27 -1.92 17.46
CA VAL A 20 0.82 -1.98 17.24
C VAL A 20 0.27 -3.26 17.86
N LYS A 21 -0.87 -3.17 18.55
CA LYS A 21 -1.54 -4.37 19.09
C LYS A 21 -2.16 -5.17 17.95
N PRO A 22 -1.97 -6.50 17.91
CA PRO A 22 -2.61 -7.33 16.91
C PRO A 22 -4.13 -7.30 17.11
N GLY A 23 -4.88 -7.10 16.02
CA GLY A 23 -6.33 -7.01 16.02
C GLY A 23 -6.83 -5.84 15.19
N LYS A 24 -8.00 -5.31 15.54
CA LYS A 24 -8.66 -4.25 14.75
C LYS A 24 -7.85 -2.94 14.64
N GLU A 25 -6.94 -2.68 15.59
CA GLU A 25 -6.03 -1.52 15.55
C GLU A 25 -4.93 -1.67 14.49
N SER A 26 -4.54 -2.91 14.16
CA SER A 26 -3.56 -3.17 13.09
C SER A 26 -4.16 -3.14 11.69
N GLU A 27 -5.50 -3.12 11.59
CA GLU A 27 -6.21 -3.08 10.32
C GLU A 27 -6.40 -1.64 9.84
N LEU A 28 -5.93 -1.36 8.64
CA LEU A 28 -6.08 -0.06 8.00
C LEU A 28 -7.22 -0.12 6.98
N SER A 29 -8.46 -0.06 7.47
CA SER A 29 -9.66 -0.14 6.62
C SER A 29 -9.69 0.94 5.53
N GLY A 30 -9.25 2.17 5.83
CA GLY A 30 -9.16 3.26 4.84
C GLY A 30 -8.19 2.96 3.70
N CYS A 31 -7.04 2.34 4.00
CA CYS A 31 -6.07 1.93 2.98
C CYS A 31 -6.61 0.75 2.17
N ALA A 32 -7.26 -0.21 2.83
CA ALA A 32 -7.90 -1.35 2.17
C ALA A 32 -8.95 -0.90 1.14
N SER A 33 -9.82 0.05 1.50
CA SER A 33 -10.79 0.62 0.56
C SER A 33 -10.11 1.31 -0.63
N LEU A 34 -9.04 2.08 -0.41
CA LEU A 34 -8.31 2.72 -1.51
C LEU A 34 -7.70 1.70 -2.48
N VAL A 35 -7.07 0.65 -1.95
CA VAL A 35 -6.51 -0.45 -2.76
C VAL A 35 -7.61 -1.16 -3.54
N GLN A 36 -8.75 -1.44 -2.90
CA GLN A 36 -9.91 -2.07 -3.55
C GLN A 36 -10.40 -1.22 -4.72
N GLN A 37 -10.59 0.09 -4.51
CA GLN A 37 -11.02 1.01 -5.57
C GLN A 37 -10.00 1.09 -6.72
N ALA A 38 -8.70 1.01 -6.42
CA ALA A 38 -7.64 1.02 -7.44
C ALA A 38 -7.61 -0.27 -8.29
N LEU A 39 -7.94 -1.42 -7.69
CA LEU A 39 -7.90 -2.72 -8.37
C LEU A 39 -9.17 -3.07 -9.15
N LEU A 40 -10.34 -2.58 -8.71
CA LEU A 40 -11.62 -2.82 -9.38
C LEU A 40 -11.61 -2.60 -10.91
N PRO A 41 -11.09 -1.48 -11.46
CA PRO A 41 -11.09 -1.27 -12.91
C PRO A 41 -10.11 -2.16 -13.68
N ALA A 42 -9.11 -2.74 -13.01
CA ALA A 42 -8.12 -3.60 -13.66
C ALA A 42 -8.57 -5.06 -13.74
N LEU A 43 -9.49 -5.49 -12.87
CA LEU A 43 -9.96 -6.87 -12.79
C LEU A 43 -11.13 -7.12 -13.75
N ARG A 44 -11.07 -8.21 -14.51
CA ARG A 44 -12.21 -8.63 -15.37
C ARG A 44 -13.19 -9.49 -14.59
N LEU A 45 -13.93 -8.88 -13.67
CA LEU A 45 -14.88 -9.57 -12.78
C LEU A 45 -15.99 -10.31 -13.53
N GLU A 46 -16.31 -9.89 -14.76
CA GLU A 46 -17.31 -10.51 -15.63
C GLU A 46 -16.97 -11.97 -16.00
N LEU A 47 -15.68 -12.32 -16.03
CA LEU A 47 -15.21 -13.66 -16.37
C LEU A 47 -15.29 -14.64 -15.20
N LEU A 48 -15.49 -14.14 -13.98
CA LEU A 48 -15.45 -14.92 -12.74
C LEU A 48 -16.81 -14.85 -12.01
N PRO A 49 -17.91 -15.38 -12.59
CA PRO A 49 -19.20 -15.35 -11.92
C PRO A 49 -19.17 -16.23 -10.67
N LYS A 50 -19.83 -15.79 -9.59
CA LYS A 50 -19.94 -16.50 -8.29
C LYS A 50 -18.62 -16.74 -7.56
N SER A 51 -17.55 -16.06 -7.94
CA SER A 51 -16.28 -16.11 -7.24
C SER A 51 -16.16 -14.94 -6.26
N SER A 52 -15.38 -15.14 -5.20
CA SER A 52 -14.90 -14.06 -4.33
C SER A 52 -13.39 -14.03 -4.44
N ILE A 53 -12.82 -12.83 -4.57
CA ILE A 53 -11.37 -12.63 -4.61
C ILE A 53 -10.98 -11.92 -3.32
N ASP A 54 -10.15 -12.57 -2.52
CA ASP A 54 -9.70 -12.02 -1.24
C ASP A 54 -8.20 -11.70 -1.30
N VAL A 55 -7.86 -10.42 -1.19
CA VAL A 55 -6.49 -9.92 -1.24
C VAL A 55 -6.04 -9.52 0.17
N HIS A 56 -5.01 -10.20 0.67
CA HIS A 56 -4.44 -9.93 1.99
C HIS A 56 -3.08 -9.26 1.85
N ILE A 57 -2.96 -8.06 2.40
CA ILE A 57 -1.73 -7.27 2.37
C ILE A 57 -1.26 -7.08 3.81
N THR A 58 -0.10 -7.65 4.12
CA THR A 58 0.57 -7.45 5.40
C THR A 58 1.82 -6.62 5.19
N VAL A 59 1.87 -5.44 5.82
CA VAL A 59 3.04 -4.59 5.79
C VAL A 59 4.01 -5.06 6.86
N LEU A 60 5.22 -5.44 6.46
CA LEU A 60 6.28 -5.89 7.36
C LEU A 60 7.14 -4.74 7.90
N ASP A 61 7.28 -3.68 7.10
CA ASP A 61 8.05 -2.49 7.45
C ASP A 61 7.40 -1.27 6.80
N SER A 62 7.29 -0.18 7.55
CA SER A 62 6.63 1.06 7.11
C SER A 62 7.53 2.27 7.35
N ASP A 63 8.38 2.56 6.37
CA ASP A 63 9.23 3.77 6.32
C ASP A 63 8.56 4.92 5.52
N THR A 64 7.30 4.75 5.12
CA THR A 64 6.58 5.69 4.25
C THR A 64 5.26 6.14 4.87
N SER A 65 4.71 7.25 4.35
CA SER A 65 3.36 7.69 4.70
C SER A 65 2.29 6.65 4.32
N SER A 66 1.07 6.80 4.87
CA SER A 66 -0.07 5.93 4.57
C SER A 66 -0.39 5.83 3.07
N LEU A 67 -0.25 6.93 2.32
CA LEU A 67 -0.40 6.95 0.86
C LEU A 67 0.73 6.18 0.14
N GLY A 68 1.95 6.22 0.68
CA GLY A 68 3.07 5.41 0.18
C GLY A 68 2.81 3.91 0.36
N LEU A 69 2.27 3.52 1.52
CA LEU A 69 1.89 2.13 1.79
C LEU A 69 0.81 1.61 0.83
N VAL A 70 -0.18 2.45 0.48
CA VAL A 70 -1.19 2.10 -0.52
C VAL A 70 -0.53 1.87 -1.89
N ALA A 71 0.37 2.74 -2.32
CA ALA A 71 1.04 2.63 -3.62
C ALA A 71 1.87 1.33 -3.77
N LEU A 72 2.62 0.99 -2.71
CA LEU A 72 3.37 -0.27 -2.64
C LEU A 72 2.44 -1.48 -2.55
N GLY A 73 1.38 -1.38 -1.74
CA GLY A 73 0.37 -2.42 -1.56
C GLY A 73 -0.38 -2.76 -2.84
N VAL A 74 -0.80 -1.76 -3.63
CA VAL A 74 -1.45 -1.97 -4.94
C VAL A 74 -0.51 -2.70 -5.90
N SER A 75 0.76 -2.28 -5.97
CA SER A 75 1.76 -2.87 -6.86
C SER A 75 2.06 -4.34 -6.51
N ALA A 76 2.21 -4.63 -5.21
CA ALA A 76 2.37 -5.99 -4.71
C ALA A 76 1.13 -6.85 -4.96
N ALA A 77 -0.06 -6.32 -4.65
CA ALA A 77 -1.33 -7.01 -4.87
C ALA A 77 -1.54 -7.32 -6.36
N SER A 78 -1.26 -6.38 -7.26
CA SER A 78 -1.41 -6.61 -8.69
C SER A 78 -0.48 -7.71 -9.19
N THR A 79 0.78 -7.73 -8.74
CA THR A 79 1.71 -8.80 -9.09
C THR A 79 1.24 -10.16 -8.55
N ALA A 80 0.71 -10.19 -7.33
CA ALA A 80 0.16 -11.40 -6.73
C ALA A 80 -1.07 -11.93 -7.49
N LEU A 81 -1.97 -11.03 -7.90
CA LEU A 81 -3.14 -11.37 -8.71
C LEU A 81 -2.74 -11.92 -10.10
N ALA A 82 -1.74 -11.32 -10.74
CA ALA A 82 -1.19 -11.82 -12.00
C ALA A 82 -0.58 -13.21 -11.83
N GLN A 83 0.18 -13.43 -10.76
CA GLN A 83 0.79 -14.73 -10.48
C GLN A 83 -0.25 -15.79 -10.09
N ALA A 84 -1.36 -15.40 -9.48
CA ALA A 84 -2.50 -16.29 -9.21
C ALA A 84 -3.27 -16.69 -10.48
N GLY A 85 -2.96 -16.11 -11.64
CA GLY A 85 -3.64 -16.39 -12.90
C GLY A 85 -5.04 -15.79 -12.97
N ILE A 86 -5.30 -14.72 -12.21
CA ILE A 86 -6.55 -13.98 -12.29
C ILE A 86 -6.54 -13.12 -13.55
N GLU A 87 -7.63 -13.18 -14.31
CA GLU A 87 -7.79 -12.41 -15.55
C GLU A 87 -7.86 -10.90 -15.23
N MET A 88 -6.80 -10.18 -15.61
CA MET A 88 -6.66 -8.74 -15.43
C MET A 88 -6.43 -8.06 -16.79
N LEU A 89 -6.91 -6.82 -16.93
CA LEU A 89 -6.63 -5.99 -18.10
C LEU A 89 -5.16 -5.56 -18.16
N GLY A 90 -4.50 -5.46 -17.01
CA GLY A 90 -3.09 -5.10 -16.90
C GLY A 90 -2.65 -5.02 -15.44
N LEU A 91 -1.34 -4.80 -15.25
CA LEU A 91 -0.77 -4.57 -13.92
C LEU A 91 -1.07 -3.14 -13.47
N VAL A 92 -1.46 -3.00 -12.20
CA VAL A 92 -1.68 -1.71 -11.54
C VAL A 92 -0.45 -1.38 -10.71
N MET A 93 0.15 -0.24 -10.99
CA MET A 93 1.33 0.25 -10.29
C MET A 93 1.07 1.63 -9.72
N GLY A 94 1.51 1.86 -8.49
CA GLY A 94 1.40 3.14 -7.81
C GLY A 94 2.76 3.60 -7.31
N SER A 95 2.99 4.91 -7.38
CA SER A 95 4.11 5.56 -6.68
C SER A 95 3.59 6.80 -5.98
N SER A 96 4.17 7.11 -4.81
CA SER A 96 3.95 8.37 -4.13
C SER A 96 5.10 9.33 -4.46
N ALA A 97 4.79 10.61 -4.65
CA ALA A 97 5.77 11.66 -4.82
C ALA A 97 5.40 12.83 -3.91
N VAL A 98 6.40 13.46 -3.31
CA VAL A 98 6.25 14.65 -2.48
C VAL A 98 6.94 15.82 -3.16
N CYS A 99 6.24 16.94 -3.30
CA CYS A 99 6.84 18.19 -3.75
C CYS A 99 7.33 18.95 -2.52
N THR A 100 8.63 18.96 -2.29
CA THR A 100 9.27 19.91 -1.37
C THR A 100 9.57 21.19 -2.11
N ASP A 101 8.94 22.30 -1.69
CA ASP A 101 9.32 23.62 -2.16
C ASP A 101 10.77 23.89 -1.73
N MET A 102 11.66 24.08 -2.70
CA MET A 102 13.03 24.47 -2.43
C MET A 102 13.06 25.96 -2.11
N GLU A 103 12.78 26.32 -0.85
CA GLU A 103 13.38 27.53 -0.32
C GLU A 103 14.90 27.31 -0.28
N LEU A 104 15.59 27.89 -1.26
CA LEU A 104 17.03 28.04 -1.31
C LEU A 104 17.49 28.81 -0.07
N THR A 105 17.71 28.11 1.05
CA THR A 105 18.51 28.64 2.15
C THR A 105 19.97 28.62 1.68
N LYS A 106 20.32 29.68 0.95
CA LYS A 106 21.67 30.04 0.56
C LYS A 106 22.51 30.18 1.83
N GLU A 107 23.50 29.30 1.95
CA GLU A 107 24.64 29.32 2.87
C GLU A 107 24.37 29.44 4.38
N ARG A 108 24.70 28.36 5.09
CA ARG A 108 25.75 28.49 6.12
C ARG A 108 26.67 27.29 6.09
N SER A 109 27.90 27.55 5.66
CA SER A 109 29.03 26.68 5.93
C SER A 109 29.05 26.34 7.42
N ARG A 110 29.06 25.04 7.71
CA ARG A 110 29.95 24.41 8.69
C ARG A 110 29.71 22.91 8.67
N HIS A 111 30.74 22.19 8.22
CA HIS A 111 31.14 20.94 8.82
C HIS A 111 30.61 20.82 10.26
N SER A 112 29.73 19.86 10.53
CA SER A 112 30.00 18.79 11.49
C SER A 112 28.74 17.93 11.71
N THR A 113 28.99 16.62 11.80
CA THR A 113 28.30 15.70 12.72
C THR A 113 26.87 15.28 12.40
N ARG A 114 26.76 14.14 11.69
CA ARG A 114 26.09 12.92 12.15
C ARG A 114 25.09 13.13 13.31
N ALA A 115 23.80 13.13 13.00
CA ALA A 115 22.76 12.82 13.98
C ALA A 115 21.62 12.08 13.29
N ARG A 116 21.75 10.75 13.32
CA ARG A 116 20.65 9.80 13.23
C ARG A 116 19.62 10.19 14.31
N ARG A 117 18.36 10.35 13.93
CA ARG A 117 17.20 10.54 14.80
C ARG A 117 15.99 10.03 14.02
N VAL A 118 15.12 9.17 14.54
CA VAL A 118 15.00 8.49 15.85
C VAL A 118 14.49 7.10 15.53
#